data_AF-D3W358-F1
#
_entry.id   AF-D3W358-F1
#
_cell.length_a   1.000
_cell.length_b   1.000
_cell.length_c   1.000
_cell.angle_alpha   90.00
_cell.angle_beta   90.00
_cell.angle_gamma   90.00
#
_symmetry.space_group_name_H-M   'P 1'
#
loop_
_entity.id
_entity.type
_entity.pdbx_description
1 polymer ?
#
loop_
_entity_poly.entity_id
_entity_poly.type
_entity_poly.pdbx_seq_one_letter_code
_entity_poly.pdbx_strand_id
1 'polypeptide(L)'
;ESLLGKRVDYSGRSVIVVGPHLSLYQCGLPREMAIELFQAFLIRDLVERQIAPNLRTAKFLIRDRKPIIWNVLKQTIQRHPILLNRAPTLHRLGIQAFLPVLIEERAIRLHPLVCAGFNADFDGDQMAVHVPLSMEAQVEARLLMFSHLNLISPTIGDPICV
;
A
#
# COMPACT_ATOMS: atom_id res chain seq x y z
N GLU A 1 19.23 -20.65 0.05
CA GLU A 1 18.28 -19.66 -0.49
C GLU A 1 17.26 -19.11 0.53
N SER A 2 16.91 -19.82 1.62
CA SER A 2 15.83 -19.41 2.54
C SER A 2 16.14 -18.33 3.59
N LEU A 3 17.37 -17.80 3.62
CA LEU A 3 17.78 -16.81 4.64
C LEU A 3 17.56 -15.36 4.18
N LEU A 4 17.86 -15.05 2.91
CA LEU A 4 17.82 -13.69 2.38
C LEU A 4 16.46 -13.28 1.81
N GLY A 5 15.62 -14.25 1.45
CA GLY A 5 14.27 -14.02 0.94
C GLY A 5 13.27 -15.01 1.53
N LYS A 6 12.12 -14.50 1.97
CA LYS A 6 11.02 -15.30 2.53
C LYS A 6 9.69 -14.80 2.00
N ARG A 7 8.70 -15.69 1.99
CA ARG A 7 7.30 -15.27 1.85
C ARG A 7 6.89 -14.49 3.10
N VAL A 8 6.12 -13.44 2.90
CA VAL A 8 5.73 -12.52 3.97
C VAL A 8 4.21 -12.39 4.02
N ASP A 9 3.66 -12.38 5.23
CA ASP A 9 2.25 -12.07 5.47
C ASP A 9 1.98 -10.58 5.23
N TYR A 10 0.70 -10.19 5.25
CA TYR A 10 0.25 -8.80 5.03
C TYR A 10 0.79 -8.22 3.71
N SER A 11 0.83 -9.06 2.68
CA SER A 11 1.24 -8.70 1.34
C SER A 11 0.27 -9.21 0.28
N GLY A 12 0.24 -8.51 -0.86
CA GLY A 12 -0.64 -8.83 -1.99
C GLY A 12 -0.03 -8.36 -3.30
N ARG A 13 -0.65 -8.69 -4.42
CA ARG A 13 -0.20 -8.26 -5.76
C ARG A 13 -1.41 -8.03 -6.67
N SER A 14 -1.33 -7.02 -7.53
CA SER A 14 -2.26 -6.84 -8.64
C SER A 14 -1.57 -6.13 -9.81
N VAL A 15 -2.24 -6.14 -10.96
CA VAL A 15 -1.85 -5.35 -12.14
C VAL A 15 -1.92 -3.86 -11.79
N ILE A 16 -0.98 -3.08 -12.32
CA ILE A 16 -0.99 -1.63 -12.20
C ILE A 16 -1.65 -0.95 -13.39
N VAL A 17 -2.33 0.15 -13.11
CA VAL A 17 -2.90 1.06 -14.12
C VAL A 17 -2.57 2.50 -13.75
N VAL A 18 -2.62 3.39 -14.73
CA VAL A 18 -2.28 4.80 -14.52
C VAL A 18 -3.29 5.50 -13.60
N GLY A 19 -2.79 6.29 -12.65
CA GLY A 19 -3.58 7.11 -11.73
C GLY A 19 -3.17 8.59 -11.79
N PRO A 20 -3.52 9.33 -12.86
CA PRO A 20 -3.01 10.68 -13.09
C PRO A 20 -3.54 11.74 -12.11
N HIS A 21 -4.66 11.46 -11.43
CA HIS A 21 -5.28 12.36 -10.47
C HIS A 21 -4.80 12.16 -9.03
N LEU A 22 -3.92 11.19 -8.80
CA LEU A 22 -3.34 10.95 -7.48
C LEU A 22 -2.30 12.03 -7.19
N SER A 23 -2.10 12.34 -5.91
CA SER A 23 -0.88 13.05 -5.52
C SER A 23 0.34 12.13 -5.63
N LEU A 24 1.54 12.68 -5.80
CA LEU A 24 2.80 11.89 -5.91
C LEU A 24 2.96 10.86 -4.78
N TYR A 25 2.53 11.20 -3.56
CA TYR A 25 2.61 10.36 -2.37
C TYR A 25 1.43 9.40 -2.18
N GLN A 26 0.50 9.34 -3.13
CA GLN A 26 -0.69 8.49 -3.06
C GLN A 26 -0.64 7.38 -4.09
N CYS A 27 -1.30 6.26 -3.77
CA CYS A 27 -1.60 5.20 -4.73
C CYS A 27 -3.07 4.77 -4.57
N GLY A 28 -3.69 4.24 -5.62
CA GLY A 28 -5.02 3.64 -5.51
C GLY A 28 -4.90 2.18 -5.12
N LEU A 29 -5.54 1.79 -4.03
CA LEU A 29 -5.56 0.43 -3.51
C LEU A 29 -6.96 -0.18 -3.65
N PRO A 30 -7.12 -1.31 -4.38
CA PRO A 30 -8.39 -2.01 -4.52
C PRO A 30 -9.02 -2.33 -3.16
N ARG A 31 -10.32 -2.07 -3.01
CA ARG A 31 -11.08 -2.35 -1.78
C ARG A 31 -10.94 -3.79 -1.29
N GLU A 32 -11.06 -4.73 -2.22
CA GLU A 32 -10.93 -6.18 -1.96
C GLU A 32 -9.54 -6.56 -1.46
N MET A 33 -8.51 -5.89 -1.96
CA MET A 33 -7.15 -6.10 -1.47
C MET A 33 -6.96 -5.44 -0.10
N ALA A 34 -7.44 -4.20 0.06
CA ALA A 34 -7.29 -3.43 1.29
C ALA A 34 -7.94 -4.11 2.50
N ILE A 35 -9.16 -4.67 2.34
CA ILE A 35 -9.86 -5.30 3.45
C ILE A 35 -9.09 -6.53 3.98
N GLU A 36 -8.43 -7.29 3.11
CA GLU A 36 -7.61 -8.44 3.49
C GLU A 36 -6.28 -8.01 4.12
N LEU A 37 -5.58 -7.06 3.48
CA LEU A 37 -4.28 -6.58 3.96
C LEU A 37 -4.36 -5.87 5.33
N PHE A 38 -5.46 -5.15 5.59
CA PHE A 38 -5.62 -4.35 6.79
C PHE A 38 -6.45 -5.03 7.89
N GLN A 39 -6.74 -6.33 7.81
CA GLN A 39 -7.58 -7.03 8.80
C GLN A 39 -7.14 -6.79 10.25
N ALA A 40 -5.84 -6.83 10.54
CA ALA A 40 -5.33 -6.63 11.91
C ALA A 40 -5.68 -5.23 12.45
N PHE A 41 -5.49 -4.19 11.63
CA PHE A 41 -5.82 -2.81 11.97
C PHE A 41 -7.34 -2.60 12.09
N LEU A 42 -8.10 -3.15 11.15
CA LEU A 42 -9.56 -3.10 11.15
C LEU A 42 -10.16 -3.73 12.41
N ILE A 43 -9.69 -4.91 12.81
CA ILE A 43 -10.15 -5.59 14.02
C ILE A 43 -9.90 -4.72 15.24
N ARG A 44 -8.70 -4.14 15.36
CA ARG A 44 -8.35 -3.23 16.45
C ARG A 44 -9.30 -2.02 16.47
N ASP A 45 -9.44 -1.32 15.34
CA ASP A 45 -10.29 -0.14 15.23
C ASP A 45 -11.76 -0.45 15.57
N LEU A 46 -12.30 -1.59 15.13
CA LEU A 46 -13.68 -1.99 15.43
C LEU A 46 -13.92 -2.24 16.92
N VAL A 47 -12.94 -2.83 17.61
CA VAL A 47 -13.02 -3.10 19.06
C VAL A 47 -12.84 -1.81 19.85
N GLU A 48 -11.85 -0.98 19.51
CA GLU A 48 -11.59 0.31 20.19
C GLU A 48 -12.77 1.27 20.08
N ARG A 49 -13.47 1.27 18.94
CA ARG A 49 -14.67 2.09 18.69
C ARG A 49 -15.95 1.48 19.27
N GLN A 50 -15.87 0.35 19.97
CA GLN A 50 -17.01 -0.38 20.52
C GLN A 50 -18.06 -0.80 19.46
N ILE A 51 -17.66 -0.89 18.18
CA ILE A 51 -18.51 -1.40 17.10
C ILE A 51 -18.60 -2.94 17.18
N ALA A 52 -17.51 -3.57 17.59
CA ALA A 52 -17.44 -5.00 17.87
C ALA A 52 -17.04 -5.25 19.33
N PRO A 53 -17.76 -6.11 20.08
CA PRO A 53 -17.44 -6.39 21.49
C PRO A 53 -16.17 -7.23 21.67
N ASN A 54 -15.75 -7.97 20.65
CA ASN A 54 -14.58 -8.83 20.70
C ASN A 54 -14.04 -9.17 19.30
N LEU A 55 -12.85 -9.77 19.26
CA LEU A 55 -12.15 -10.15 18.02
C LEU A 55 -12.99 -11.10 17.13
N ARG A 56 -13.73 -12.05 17.71
CA ARG A 56 -14.56 -12.98 16.90
C ARG A 56 -15.66 -12.24 16.16
N THR A 57 -16.33 -11.33 16.86
CA THR A 57 -17.41 -10.51 16.28
C THR A 57 -16.87 -9.54 15.24
N ALA A 58 -15.70 -8.93 15.49
CA ALA A 58 -15.03 -8.06 14.52
C ALA A 58 -14.72 -8.82 13.23
N LYS A 59 -14.14 -10.03 13.31
CA LYS A 59 -13.87 -10.88 12.14
C LYS A 59 -15.14 -11.24 11.38
N PHE A 60 -16.22 -11.53 12.09
CA PHE A 60 -17.52 -11.80 11.47
C PHE A 60 -18.06 -10.58 10.71
N LEU A 61 -18.03 -9.40 11.33
CA LEU A 61 -18.49 -8.15 10.70
C LEU A 61 -17.67 -7.78 9.45
N ILE A 62 -16.35 -7.99 9.48
CA ILE A 62 -15.48 -7.77 8.32
C ILE A 62 -15.87 -8.70 7.16
N ARG A 63 -16.14 -9.98 7.44
CA ARG A 63 -16.58 -10.95 6.43
C ARG A 63 -17.93 -10.62 5.82
N ASP A 64 -18.84 -10.06 6.62
CA ASP A 64 -20.17 -9.65 6.18
C ASP A 64 -20.15 -8.38 5.29
N ARG A 65 -19.01 -7.67 5.23
CA ARG A 65 -18.77 -6.52 4.33
C ARG A 65 -19.84 -5.43 4.41
N LYS A 66 -20.42 -5.23 5.59
CA LYS A 66 -21.42 -4.18 5.84
C LYS A 66 -20.87 -2.79 5.46
N PRO A 67 -21.73 -1.84 5.03
CA PRO A 67 -21.31 -0.48 4.68
C PRO A 67 -20.42 0.21 5.72
N ILE A 68 -20.67 -0.05 7.01
CA ILE A 68 -19.87 0.51 8.11
C ILE A 68 -18.39 0.09 8.05
N ILE A 69 -18.09 -1.12 7.56
CA ILE A 69 -16.72 -1.64 7.47
C ILE A 69 -15.91 -0.85 6.44
N TRP A 70 -16.52 -0.48 5.32
CA TRP A 70 -15.86 0.35 4.30
C TRP A 70 -15.52 1.74 4.84
N ASN A 71 -16.39 2.31 5.68
CA ASN A 71 -16.13 3.59 6.32
C ASN A 71 -14.98 3.50 7.34
N VAL A 72 -14.96 2.45 8.16
CA VAL A 72 -13.85 2.22 9.10
C VAL A 72 -12.56 1.96 8.33
N LEU A 73 -12.58 1.09 7.31
CA LEU A 73 -11.42 0.80 6.46
C LEU A 73 -10.86 2.07 5.83
N LYS A 74 -11.70 2.93 5.27
CA LYS A 74 -11.27 4.21 4.67
C LYS A 74 -10.52 5.07 5.68
N GLN A 75 -10.97 5.12 6.94
CA GLN A 75 -10.30 5.89 7.99
C GLN A 75 -9.01 5.21 8.47
N THR A 76 -9.01 3.88 8.58
CA THR A 76 -7.83 3.11 8.96
C THR A 76 -6.71 3.30 7.93
N ILE A 77 -6.99 3.14 6.64
CA ILE A 77 -5.97 3.22 5.59
C ILE A 77 -5.37 4.62 5.42
N GLN A 78 -6.13 5.69 5.73
CA GLN A 78 -5.63 7.07 5.67
C GLN A 78 -4.54 7.36 6.73
N ARG A 79 -4.39 6.48 7.72
CA ARG A 79 -3.39 6.61 8.79
C ARG A 79 -2.16 5.75 8.57
N HIS A 80 -2.19 4.83 7.61
CA HIS A 80 -1.15 3.80 7.46
C HIS A 80 -0.59 3.81 6.03
N PRO A 81 0.73 4.07 5.84
CA PRO A 81 1.36 3.94 4.54
C PRO A 81 1.41 2.47 4.10
N ILE A 82 1.55 2.23 2.80
CA ILE A 82 1.88 0.92 2.23
C ILE A 82 3.13 1.02 1.39
N LEU A 83 3.83 -0.09 1.20
CA LEU A 83 4.98 -0.18 0.31
C LEU A 83 4.54 -0.82 -1.00
N LEU A 84 4.87 -0.18 -2.12
CA LEU A 84 4.75 -0.76 -3.45
C LEU A 84 6.13 -1.21 -3.92
N ASN A 85 6.20 -2.41 -4.50
CA ASN A 85 7.41 -2.98 -5.05
C ASN A 85 7.14 -3.58 -6.43
N ARG A 86 8.00 -3.27 -7.42
CA ARG A 86 8.01 -3.92 -8.72
C ARG A 86 9.28 -4.77 -8.87
N ALA A 87 9.12 -6.02 -9.31
CA ALA A 87 10.24 -6.88 -9.64
C ALA A 87 10.65 -6.66 -11.12
N PRO A 88 11.96 -6.71 -11.45
CA PRO A 88 13.11 -6.82 -10.54
C PRO A 88 13.41 -5.50 -9.81
N THR A 89 13.80 -5.59 -8.53
CA THR A 89 14.21 -4.42 -7.74
C THR A 89 15.70 -4.12 -7.98
N LEU A 90 16.00 -3.19 -8.89
CA LEU A 90 17.39 -2.87 -9.30
C LEU A 90 18.08 -1.85 -8.37
N HIS A 91 17.29 -0.97 -7.76
CA HIS A 91 17.76 0.07 -6.87
C HIS A 91 16.70 0.37 -5.82
N ARG A 92 17.06 1.15 -4.79
CA ARG A 92 16.16 1.44 -3.65
C ARG A 92 14.78 1.97 -4.06
N LEU A 93 14.69 2.73 -5.16
CA LEU A 93 13.44 3.30 -5.66
C LEU A 93 12.49 2.28 -6.30
N GLY A 94 12.93 1.04 -6.50
CA GLY A 94 12.06 -0.07 -6.86
C GLY A 94 11.13 -0.50 -5.70
N ILE A 95 11.31 0.07 -4.50
CA ILE A 95 10.37 -0.01 -3.38
C ILE A 95 10.13 1.41 -2.86
N GLN A 96 8.88 1.87 -2.87
CA GLN A 96 8.51 3.17 -2.28
C GLN A 96 7.24 3.06 -1.46
N ALA A 97 7.11 3.95 -0.49
CA ALA A 97 5.92 4.09 0.33
C ALA A 97 4.92 5.07 -0.31
N PHE A 98 3.64 4.78 -0.11
CA PHE A 98 2.52 5.61 -0.55
C PHE A 98 1.41 5.60 0.50
N LEU A 99 0.62 6.66 0.52
CA LEU A 99 -0.65 6.68 1.23
C LEU A 99 -1.74 6.07 0.33
N PRO A 100 -2.38 4.97 0.73
CA PRO A 100 -3.40 4.34 -0.09
C PRO A 100 -4.68 5.19 -0.15
N VAL A 101 -5.33 5.17 -1.31
CA VAL A 101 -6.67 5.70 -1.56
C VAL A 101 -7.53 4.52 -2.01
N LEU A 102 -8.65 4.25 -1.33
CA LEU A 102 -9.53 3.15 -1.72
C LEU A 102 -10.14 3.41 -3.11
N ILE A 103 -10.06 2.40 -3.96
CA ILE A 103 -10.64 2.40 -5.31
C ILE A 103 -11.54 1.18 -5.50
N GLU A 104 -12.52 1.30 -6.39
CA GLU A 104 -13.49 0.22 -6.68
C GLU A 104 -12.91 -0.82 -7.63
N GLU A 105 -11.97 -0.40 -8.48
CA GLU A 105 -11.31 -1.26 -9.43
C GLU A 105 -10.39 -2.29 -8.76
N ARG A 106 -10.05 -3.35 -9.50
CA ARG A 106 -9.18 -4.43 -9.01
C ARG A 106 -7.68 -4.20 -9.26
N ALA A 107 -7.35 -3.21 -10.10
CA ALA A 107 -5.97 -2.86 -10.43
C ALA A 107 -5.46 -1.73 -9.51
N ILE A 108 -4.19 -1.79 -9.14
CA ILE A 108 -3.54 -0.74 -8.34
C ILE A 108 -3.35 0.50 -9.23
N ARG A 109 -3.75 1.68 -8.75
CA ARG A 109 -3.44 2.93 -9.48
C ARG A 109 -2.09 3.46 -9.04
N LEU A 110 -1.17 3.61 -9.98
CA LEU A 110 0.16 4.16 -9.77
C LEU A 110 0.26 5.56 -10.37
N HIS A 111 0.91 6.47 -9.65
CA HIS A 111 1.18 7.81 -10.15
C HIS A 111 2.17 7.75 -11.33
N PRO A 112 1.92 8.40 -12.48
CA PRO A 112 2.76 8.27 -13.68
C PRO A 112 4.23 8.71 -13.44
N LEU A 113 4.47 9.77 -12.66
CA LEU A 113 5.82 10.25 -12.38
C LEU A 113 6.71 9.29 -11.59
N VAL A 114 6.16 8.29 -10.88
CA VAL A 114 6.99 7.31 -10.16
C VAL A 114 7.35 6.11 -11.03
N CYS A 115 6.74 5.96 -12.22
CA CYS A 115 6.97 4.83 -13.11
C CYS A 115 8.45 4.66 -13.47
N ALA A 116 9.16 5.76 -13.74
CA ALA A 116 10.59 5.74 -14.03
C ALA A 116 11.41 5.10 -12.88
N GLY A 117 11.07 5.41 -11.62
CA GLY A 117 11.72 4.83 -10.45
C GLY A 117 11.42 3.34 -10.24
N PHE A 118 10.33 2.83 -10.80
CA PHE A 118 10.00 1.40 -10.79
C PHE A 118 10.40 0.68 -12.09
N ASN A 119 10.88 1.43 -13.09
CA ASN A 119 10.98 0.99 -14.48
C ASN A 119 9.67 0.40 -15.04
N ALA A 120 8.53 0.90 -14.57
CA ALA A 120 7.21 0.33 -14.79
C ALA A 120 6.53 0.90 -16.04
N ASP A 121 5.81 0.05 -16.76
CA ASP A 121 4.86 0.42 -17.80
C ASP A 121 3.45 -0.08 -17.44
N PHE A 122 2.49 0.09 -18.35
CA PHE A 122 1.08 -0.26 -18.12
C PHE A 122 0.57 -1.27 -19.14
N ASP A 123 1.41 -2.21 -19.57
CA ASP A 123 1.07 -3.23 -20.58
C ASP A 123 0.65 -4.59 -19.97
N GLY A 124 0.61 -4.68 -18.63
CA GLY A 124 0.34 -5.90 -17.89
C GLY A 124 1.18 -6.06 -16.62
N ASP A 125 2.12 -5.14 -16.40
CA ASP A 125 2.94 -5.04 -15.21
C ASP A 125 2.16 -5.21 -13.89
N GLN A 126 2.78 -5.89 -12.92
CA GLN A 126 2.21 -6.15 -11.61
C GLN A 126 3.12 -5.63 -10.50
N MET A 127 2.53 -5.10 -9.45
CA MET A 127 3.26 -4.66 -8.26
C MET A 127 2.78 -5.38 -7.00
N ALA A 128 3.73 -5.71 -6.14
CA ALA A 128 3.46 -6.20 -4.80
C ALA A 128 3.18 -5.03 -3.85
N VAL A 129 2.27 -5.27 -2.91
CA VAL A 129 1.91 -4.37 -1.80
C VAL A 129 2.37 -5.02 -0.50
N HIS A 130 2.98 -4.26 0.39
CA HIS A 130 3.29 -4.68 1.76
C HIS A 130 2.78 -3.65 2.77
N VAL A 131 2.24 -4.11 3.89
CA VAL A 131 1.76 -3.22 4.97
C VAL A 131 2.76 -3.18 6.13
N PRO A 132 3.41 -2.04 6.40
CA PRO A 132 4.22 -1.85 7.61
C PRO A 132 3.36 -1.97 8.87
N LEU A 133 3.70 -2.93 9.75
CA LEU A 133 2.89 -3.23 10.93
C LEU A 133 3.29 -2.42 12.16
N SER A 134 4.57 -2.49 12.54
CA SER A 134 5.07 -1.82 13.75
C SER A 134 5.09 -0.30 13.57
N MET A 135 5.13 0.44 14.68
CA MET A 135 5.21 1.90 14.62
C MET A 135 6.50 2.36 13.96
N GLU A 136 7.61 1.69 14.26
CA GLU A 136 8.93 1.95 13.69
C GLU A 136 8.90 1.77 12.17
N ALA A 137 8.37 0.66 11.67
CA ALA A 137 8.26 0.39 10.23
C ALA A 137 7.37 1.41 9.51
N GLN A 138 6.28 1.86 10.15
CA GLN A 138 5.43 2.91 9.60
C GLN A 138 6.14 4.27 9.57
N VAL A 139 6.95 4.58 10.58
CA VAL A 139 7.75 5.81 10.64
C VAL A 139 8.85 5.79 9.58
N GLU A 140 9.57 4.67 9.43
CA GLU A 140 10.57 4.49 8.36
C GLU A 140 9.94 4.65 6.97
N ALA A 141 8.78 4.05 6.74
CA ALA A 141 8.06 4.20 5.48
C ALA A 141 7.74 5.68 5.18
N ARG A 142 7.32 6.45 6.19
CA ARG A 142 6.96 7.86 6.04
C ARG A 142 8.16 8.78 5.85
N LEU A 143 9.24 8.56 6.61
CA LEU A 143 10.38 9.47 6.63
C LEU A 143 11.41 9.15 5.55
N LEU A 144 11.58 7.87 5.22
CA LEU A 144 12.67 7.41 4.35
C LEU A 144 12.16 6.98 2.98
N MET A 145 10.99 6.34 2.91
CA MET A 145 10.54 5.64 1.71
C MET A 145 9.43 6.34 0.94
N PHE A 146 8.82 7.41 1.48
CA PHE A 146 7.71 8.09 0.78
C PHE A 146 8.16 8.60 -0.58
N SER A 147 7.35 8.35 -1.60
CA SER A 147 7.68 8.65 -3.00
C SER A 147 8.05 10.11 -3.25
N HIS A 148 7.33 11.06 -2.64
CA HIS A 148 7.59 12.50 -2.78
C HIS A 148 8.91 12.96 -2.15
N LEU A 149 9.53 12.16 -1.28
CA LEU A 149 10.86 12.41 -0.70
C LEU A 149 11.99 11.83 -1.56
N ASN A 150 11.64 11.02 -2.55
CA ASN A 150 12.57 10.18 -3.31
C ASN A 150 12.51 10.48 -4.81
N LEU A 151 12.58 11.77 -5.15
CA LEU A 151 12.46 12.27 -6.53
C LEU A 151 13.79 12.35 -7.28
N ILE A 152 14.92 12.15 -6.58
CA ILE A 152 16.27 12.30 -7.11
C ILE A 152 16.94 10.93 -7.22
N SER A 153 17.64 10.72 -8.34
CA SER A 153 18.44 9.53 -8.55
C SER A 153 19.58 9.42 -7.56
N PRO A 154 19.69 8.32 -6.80
CA PRO A 154 20.79 8.13 -5.86
C PRO A 154 22.15 7.94 -6.55
N THR A 155 22.17 7.63 -7.86
CA THR A 155 23.41 7.36 -8.60
C THR A 155 23.98 8.60 -9.27
N ILE A 156 23.14 9.43 -9.89
CA ILE A 156 23.59 10.55 -10.74
C ILE A 156 23.19 11.92 -10.14
N GLY A 157 22.20 11.97 -9.25
CA GLY A 157 21.72 13.23 -8.66
C GLY A 157 20.69 13.99 -9.50
N ASP A 158 20.32 13.45 -10.67
CA ASP A 158 19.28 14.02 -11.54
C ASP A 158 17.86 13.64 -11.07
N PRO A 159 16.83 14.46 -11.38
CA PRO A 159 15.44 14.10 -11.15
C PRO A 159 15.06 12.81 -11.89
N ILE A 160 14.38 11.88 -11.20
CA ILE A 160 13.83 10.66 -11.81
C ILE A 160 12.43 10.89 -12.37
N CYS A 161 11.69 11.81 -11.75
CA CYS A 161 10.35 12.19 -12.16
C CYS A 161 10.45 13.28 -13.25
N VAL A 162 10.63 12.88 -14.50
CA VAL A 162 10.59 13.78 -15.68
C VAL A 162 9.58 13.26 -16.68
#